data_AF-A0A0M3K3G5-F1
#
_entry.id   AF-A0A0M3K3G5-F1
#
_cell.length_a   1.000
_cell.length_b   1.000
_cell.length_c   1.000
_cell.angle_alpha   90.00
_cell.angle_beta   90.00
_cell.angle_gamma   90.00
#
_symmetry.space_group_name_H-M   'P 1'
#
loop_
_entity.id
_entity.type
_entity.pdbx_description
1 polymer ?
#
loop_
_entity_poly.entity_id
_entity_poly.type
_entity_poly.pdbx_seq_one_letter_code
_entity_poly.pdbx_strand_id
1 'polypeptide(L)'
;MPPVPTATRENLPEVLYLLYEQKFHDNTIEMLPMEKRHIYEQFYTPSLYKAEFEAKPMVLFLGQYSVGKTTMIKYLLGNNEYPGSMIGPEPTTDCFTVIFYSQNPSNVMGTSLAADSTLPFQSLNMFGSAFLTRMRGATLPAAVLEYMTFMDTPGILSGQKQRTSRGYDFASVVNYIAGKVDMIILLFDTSKLDISDEYKQVIQCLKGNEEKIKIVLNKADQVGAAELIRVRGALMWSLSRILESPEVPKVFIGSFWDGDGQKKKRSEVAELFAQEYDEFFDELKLLPQQCGVRKLNDVIKRAKRLKIHALIMEQLVKKMWIRSDKEIKRVVTSDNLEKIYADFKYRLRLADSDLPDIPPFIEKAKLSYAKAWNKVDEEMMQRLDQFINDDIPKMVSAVQSKDKRVDIPAPLAETFKRILDQDLNVHK
;
A
#
# COMPACT_ATOMS: atom_id res chain seq x y z
N MET A 1 -15.46 13.17 26.90
CA MET A 1 -15.82 12.19 25.85
C MET A 1 -15.96 10.81 26.50
N PRO A 2 -16.68 9.84 25.90
CA PRO A 2 -16.78 8.48 26.46
C PRO A 2 -15.42 7.75 26.44
N PRO A 3 -15.23 6.73 27.31
CA PRO A 3 -14.03 5.89 27.33
C PRO A 3 -13.83 5.17 25.99
N VAL A 4 -12.58 4.85 25.64
CA VAL A 4 -12.28 4.04 24.45
C VAL A 4 -12.99 2.68 24.60
N PRO A 5 -13.81 2.26 23.63
CA PRO A 5 -14.52 0.99 23.73
C PRO A 5 -13.55 -0.18 23.64
N THR A 6 -13.96 -1.34 24.19
CA THR A 6 -13.18 -2.57 24.02
C THR A 6 -13.11 -2.95 22.54
N ALA A 7 -11.91 -3.30 22.08
CA ALA A 7 -11.68 -3.70 20.70
C ALA A 7 -12.43 -5.00 20.36
N THR A 8 -13.12 -4.95 19.24
CA THR A 8 -13.80 -6.06 18.56
C THR A 8 -13.36 -6.05 17.09
N ARG A 9 -13.71 -7.07 16.32
CA ARG A 9 -13.36 -7.11 14.89
C ARG A 9 -14.07 -5.99 14.10
N GLU A 10 -15.28 -5.64 14.52
CA GLU A 10 -16.16 -4.70 13.83
C GLU A 10 -15.82 -3.24 14.14
N ASN A 11 -15.45 -2.91 15.39
CA ASN A 11 -15.09 -1.55 15.80
C ASN A 11 -13.56 -1.27 15.82
N LEU A 12 -12.74 -2.22 15.35
CA LEU A 12 -11.28 -2.08 15.37
C LEU A 12 -10.78 -0.78 14.72
N PRO A 13 -11.28 -0.35 13.53
CA PRO A 13 -10.89 0.92 12.94
C PRO A 13 -11.11 2.13 13.86
N GLU A 14 -12.28 2.18 14.50
CA GLU A 14 -12.65 3.27 15.40
C GLU A 14 -11.76 3.27 16.64
N VAL A 15 -11.59 2.11 17.28
CA VAL A 15 -10.72 1.96 18.45
C VAL A 15 -9.29 2.36 18.11
N LEU A 16 -8.74 1.87 16.98
CA LEU A 16 -7.40 2.24 16.53
C LEU A 16 -7.23 3.74 16.33
N TYR A 17 -8.22 4.39 15.70
CA TYR A 17 -8.19 5.83 15.50
C TYR A 17 -8.26 6.59 16.83
N LEU A 18 -9.12 6.16 17.76
CA LEU A 18 -9.21 6.79 19.08
C LEU A 18 -7.89 6.65 19.85
N LEU A 19 -7.26 5.47 19.83
CA LEU A 19 -5.94 5.27 20.44
C LEU A 19 -4.84 6.08 19.71
N TYR A 20 -4.97 6.33 18.40
CA TYR A 20 -4.02 7.14 17.64
C TYR A 20 -4.14 8.65 17.90
N GLU A 21 -5.36 9.18 17.92
CA GLU A 21 -5.65 10.61 17.99
C GLU A 21 -5.81 11.15 19.41
N GLN A 22 -6.48 10.43 20.33
CA GLN A 22 -7.11 11.04 21.50
C GLN A 22 -6.13 11.82 22.39
N LYS A 23 -6.26 13.16 22.32
CA LYS A 23 -5.90 14.08 23.38
C LYS A 23 -7.01 14.08 24.43
N PHE A 24 -6.75 13.50 25.59
CA PHE A 24 -7.56 13.75 26.78
C PHE A 24 -6.73 14.55 27.77
N HIS A 25 -7.39 15.43 28.53
CA HIS A 25 -6.76 16.03 29.69
C HIS A 25 -6.32 14.90 30.65
N ASP A 26 -5.05 14.96 31.01
CA ASP A 26 -4.34 14.20 32.03
C ASP A 26 -4.18 12.69 31.92
N ASN A 27 -4.79 11.92 30.99
CA ASN A 27 -4.52 10.45 30.93
C ASN A 27 -4.92 9.68 29.66
N THR A 28 -4.44 10.00 28.44
CA THR A 28 -4.65 9.12 27.26
C THR A 28 -3.65 9.33 26.10
N ILE A 29 -3.65 8.40 25.14
CA ILE A 29 -2.53 7.92 24.29
C ILE A 29 -1.92 8.95 23.33
N GLU A 30 -0.61 8.88 23.17
CA GLU A 30 0.22 10.00 22.66
C GLU A 30 0.86 9.76 21.29
N MET A 31 0.36 8.84 20.45
CA MET A 31 0.92 8.62 19.11
C MET A 31 1.00 9.91 18.27
N LEU A 32 -0.15 10.54 17.97
CA LEU A 32 -0.18 11.77 17.19
C LEU A 32 0.54 12.96 17.87
N PRO A 33 0.36 13.22 19.19
CA PRO A 33 1.16 14.21 19.90
C PRO A 33 2.68 13.97 19.82
N MET A 34 3.13 12.72 19.95
CA MET A 34 4.54 12.33 19.91
C MET A 34 5.11 12.50 18.50
N GLU A 35 4.33 12.17 17.47
CA GLU A 35 4.68 12.44 16.07
C GLU A 35 4.90 13.94 15.83
N LYS A 36 4.00 14.78 16.34
CA LYS A 36 4.13 16.24 16.22
C LYS A 36 5.32 16.78 17.00
N ARG A 37 5.54 16.31 18.22
CA ARG A 37 6.65 16.74 19.09
C ARG A 37 8.02 16.47 18.48
N HIS A 38 8.16 15.33 17.79
CA HIS A 38 9.41 14.90 17.17
C HIS A 38 9.42 15.07 15.65
N ILE A 39 8.56 15.91 15.07
CA ILE A 39 8.52 16.22 13.63
C ILE A 39 8.56 14.98 12.72
N TYR A 40 7.87 13.91 13.13
CA TYR A 40 7.91 12.60 12.47
C TYR A 40 7.57 12.67 10.97
N GLU A 41 6.62 13.53 10.60
CA GLU A 41 6.22 13.76 9.20
C GLU A 41 7.38 14.22 8.32
N GLN A 42 8.26 15.08 8.85
CA GLN A 42 9.44 15.54 8.11
C GLN A 42 10.41 14.40 7.80
N PHE A 43 10.48 13.39 8.68
CA PHE A 43 11.38 12.26 8.53
C PHE A 43 10.79 11.10 7.74
N TYR A 44 9.48 10.89 7.81
CA TYR A 44 8.85 9.68 7.27
C TYR A 44 7.61 10.01 6.45
N THR A 45 6.45 10.05 7.09
CA THR A 45 5.13 10.12 6.44
C THR A 45 4.20 11.01 7.25
N PRO A 46 3.23 11.69 6.61
CA PRO A 46 2.21 12.49 7.30
C PRO A 46 1.47 11.74 8.41
N SER A 47 0.81 12.52 9.26
CA SER A 47 -0.12 11.99 10.26
C SER A 47 -1.25 11.22 9.58
N LEU A 48 -1.76 10.20 10.24
CA LEU A 48 -2.88 9.41 9.74
C LEU A 48 -4.20 10.16 9.95
N TYR A 49 -5.06 10.13 8.93
CA TYR A 49 -6.39 10.75 8.99
C TYR A 49 -7.46 9.71 9.33
N LYS A 50 -8.55 10.14 9.96
CA LYS A 50 -9.68 9.26 10.33
C LYS A 50 -10.16 8.37 9.19
N ALA A 51 -10.35 8.97 8.00
CA ALA A 51 -10.80 8.24 6.82
C ALA A 51 -9.85 7.10 6.39
N GLU A 52 -8.56 7.17 6.71
CA GLU A 52 -7.61 6.08 6.42
C GLU A 52 -7.84 4.86 7.31
N PHE A 53 -8.31 5.05 8.55
CA PHE A 53 -8.70 3.95 9.43
C PHE A 53 -10.00 3.31 8.95
N GLU A 54 -10.97 4.11 8.51
CA GLU A 54 -12.31 3.65 8.09
C GLU A 54 -12.37 3.19 6.62
N ALA A 55 -11.30 3.40 5.85
CA ALA A 55 -11.26 3.08 4.42
C ALA A 55 -11.59 1.62 4.11
N LYS A 56 -12.26 1.38 2.98
CA LYS A 56 -12.34 0.03 2.40
C LYS A 56 -10.95 -0.45 1.96
N PRO A 57 -10.71 -1.77 1.88
CA PRO A 57 -9.45 -2.27 1.36
C PRO A 57 -9.15 -1.73 -0.03
N MET A 58 -7.91 -1.36 -0.28
CA MET A 58 -7.45 -0.84 -1.57
C MET A 58 -6.56 -1.85 -2.30
N VAL A 59 -6.78 -2.00 -3.60
CA VAL A 59 -5.97 -2.85 -4.49
C VAL A 59 -5.25 -1.98 -5.51
N LEU A 60 -3.92 -2.01 -5.49
CA LEU A 60 -3.05 -1.27 -6.39
C LEU A 60 -2.64 -2.13 -7.57
N PHE A 61 -2.86 -1.65 -8.79
CA PHE A 61 -2.46 -2.35 -10.02
C PHE A 61 -1.18 -1.72 -10.56
N LEU A 62 -0.06 -2.45 -10.55
CA LEU A 62 1.23 -2.02 -11.11
C LEU A 62 1.64 -2.91 -12.28
N GLY A 63 2.33 -2.33 -13.24
CA GLY A 63 2.78 -3.07 -14.41
C GLY A 63 3.21 -2.17 -15.54
N GLN A 64 4.00 -2.72 -16.46
CA GLN A 64 4.48 -1.99 -17.62
C GLN A 64 3.34 -1.57 -18.56
N TYR A 65 3.71 -0.77 -19.56
CA TYR A 65 2.79 -0.36 -20.58
C TYR A 65 2.17 -1.57 -21.33
N SER A 66 0.87 -1.49 -21.62
CA SER A 66 0.09 -2.52 -22.34
C SER A 66 -0.01 -3.93 -21.73
N VAL A 67 0.35 -4.14 -20.46
CA VAL A 67 0.19 -5.45 -19.78
C VAL A 67 -1.26 -5.80 -19.40
N GLY A 68 -2.20 -4.87 -19.56
CA GLY A 68 -3.63 -5.11 -19.34
C GLY A 68 -4.18 -4.72 -17.96
N LYS A 69 -3.59 -3.74 -17.26
CA LYS A 69 -4.08 -3.24 -15.95
C LYS A 69 -5.54 -2.77 -16.01
N THR A 70 -5.81 -1.77 -16.85
CA THR A 70 -7.16 -1.22 -17.06
C THR A 70 -8.15 -2.27 -17.54
N THR A 71 -7.72 -3.18 -18.42
CA THR A 71 -8.55 -4.29 -18.91
C THR A 71 -8.90 -5.27 -17.78
N MET A 72 -7.94 -5.63 -16.94
CA MET A 72 -8.17 -6.47 -15.77
C MET A 72 -9.11 -5.80 -14.77
N ILE A 73 -8.99 -4.50 -14.55
CA ILE A 73 -9.92 -3.76 -13.69
C ILE A 73 -11.34 -3.77 -14.28
N LYS A 74 -11.49 -3.48 -15.58
CA LYS A 74 -12.78 -3.60 -16.29
C LYS A 74 -13.38 -5.00 -16.11
N TYR A 75 -12.57 -6.04 -16.24
CA TYR A 75 -12.99 -7.43 -16.04
C TYR A 75 -13.47 -7.68 -14.60
N LEU A 76 -12.74 -7.21 -13.58
CA LEU A 76 -13.15 -7.33 -12.16
C LEU A 76 -14.41 -6.51 -11.83
N LEU A 77 -14.69 -5.45 -12.60
CA LEU A 77 -15.91 -4.66 -12.51
C LEU A 77 -17.11 -5.31 -13.22
N GLY A 78 -16.99 -6.55 -13.69
CA GLY A 78 -18.02 -7.25 -14.46
C GLY A 78 -18.18 -6.68 -15.86
N ASN A 79 -17.06 -6.32 -16.51
CA ASN A 79 -16.96 -5.76 -17.85
C ASN A 79 -17.55 -4.35 -18.03
N ASN A 80 -17.82 -3.66 -16.92
CA ASN A 80 -18.22 -2.26 -16.92
C ASN A 80 -17.00 -1.35 -17.07
N GLU A 81 -17.06 -0.43 -18.03
CA GLU A 81 -16.07 0.64 -18.15
C GLU A 81 -16.29 1.68 -17.05
N TYR A 82 -15.20 2.07 -16.39
CA TYR A 82 -15.25 3.15 -15.42
C TYR A 82 -14.98 4.50 -16.11
N PRO A 83 -15.58 5.60 -15.62
CA PRO A 83 -15.36 6.92 -16.19
C PRO A 83 -13.87 7.26 -16.34
N GLY A 84 -13.49 7.74 -17.52
CA GLY A 84 -12.10 8.09 -17.82
C GLY A 84 -11.17 6.92 -18.15
N SER A 85 -11.67 5.67 -18.16
CA SER A 85 -10.88 4.55 -18.69
C SER A 85 -10.69 4.72 -20.20
N MET A 86 -9.45 4.87 -20.65
CA MET A 86 -9.11 4.77 -22.08
C MET A 86 -8.38 3.44 -22.28
N ILE A 87 -8.97 2.52 -23.03
CA ILE A 87 -8.33 1.25 -23.42
C ILE A 87 -7.91 1.39 -24.89
N GLY A 88 -6.61 1.41 -25.15
CA GLY A 88 -6.08 1.51 -26.51
C GLY A 88 -4.60 1.10 -26.60
N PRO A 89 -4.09 0.85 -27.82
CA PRO A 89 -2.70 0.46 -28.05
C PRO A 89 -1.69 1.59 -27.80
N GLU A 90 -2.12 2.85 -27.85
CA GLU A 90 -1.32 4.04 -27.52
C GLU A 90 -1.39 4.42 -26.03
N PRO A 91 -0.37 5.08 -25.43
CA PRO A 91 -0.33 5.40 -24.00
C PRO A 91 -1.59 6.10 -23.49
N THR A 92 -2.52 5.31 -22.98
CA THR A 92 -3.89 5.74 -22.73
C THR A 92 -4.14 6.11 -21.27
N THR A 93 -3.37 5.57 -20.33
CA THR A 93 -3.46 5.91 -18.91
C THR A 93 -2.23 6.70 -18.48
N ASP A 94 -2.37 8.01 -18.35
CA ASP A 94 -1.33 8.95 -17.91
C ASP A 94 -1.52 9.42 -16.45
N CYS A 95 -2.62 9.02 -15.82
CA CYS A 95 -3.01 9.41 -14.46
C CYS A 95 -3.17 8.20 -13.53
N PHE A 96 -2.91 8.41 -12.24
CA PHE A 96 -3.39 7.51 -11.20
C PHE A 96 -4.92 7.65 -11.10
N THR A 97 -5.64 6.54 -11.25
CA THR A 97 -7.11 6.56 -11.19
C THR A 97 -7.60 5.72 -10.02
N VAL A 98 -8.22 6.39 -9.05
CA VAL A 98 -8.90 5.74 -7.92
C VAL A 98 -10.32 5.41 -8.33
N ILE A 99 -10.68 4.14 -8.31
CA ILE A 99 -11.97 3.64 -8.75
C ILE A 99 -12.72 3.15 -7.51
N PHE A 100 -13.78 3.84 -7.15
CA PHE A 100 -14.53 3.60 -5.92
C PHE A 100 -16.03 3.73 -6.12
N TYR A 101 -16.79 3.21 -5.18
CA TYR A 101 -18.24 3.14 -5.32
C TYR A 101 -18.92 4.50 -5.22
N SER A 102 -19.82 4.78 -6.15
CA SER A 102 -20.92 5.72 -5.95
C SER A 102 -22.08 5.33 -6.87
N GLN A 103 -23.30 5.69 -6.48
CA GLN A 103 -24.50 5.40 -7.26
C GLN A 103 -24.45 6.05 -8.65
N ASN A 104 -23.84 7.24 -8.74
CA ASN A 104 -23.74 7.99 -9.98
C ASN A 104 -22.34 7.87 -10.55
N PRO A 105 -22.19 7.38 -11.80
CA PRO A 105 -20.90 7.40 -12.47
C PRO A 105 -20.40 8.82 -12.70
N SER A 106 -19.19 9.10 -12.25
CA SER A 106 -18.58 10.44 -12.38
C SER A 106 -17.06 10.41 -12.29
N ASN A 107 -16.43 11.43 -12.88
CA ASN A 107 -15.01 11.73 -12.72
C ASN A 107 -14.81 12.78 -11.63
N VAL A 108 -13.81 12.57 -10.78
CA VAL A 108 -13.43 13.47 -9.69
C VAL A 108 -11.98 13.89 -9.89
N MET A 109 -11.66 15.17 -9.68
CA MET A 109 -10.27 15.64 -9.77
C MET A 109 -9.45 15.18 -8.55
N GLY A 110 -8.17 14.89 -8.72
CA GLY A 110 -7.28 14.49 -7.62
C GLY A 110 -7.19 15.53 -6.50
N THR A 111 -7.24 16.82 -6.83
CA THR A 111 -7.32 17.90 -5.83
C THR A 111 -8.58 17.83 -4.98
N SER A 112 -9.72 17.46 -5.57
CA SER A 112 -10.97 17.27 -4.84
C SER A 112 -10.92 16.01 -3.96
N LEU A 113 -10.34 14.92 -4.46
CA LEU A 113 -10.13 13.70 -3.65
C LEU A 113 -9.26 13.97 -2.41
N ALA A 114 -8.19 14.75 -2.57
CA ALA A 114 -7.28 15.08 -1.48
C ALA A 114 -7.84 16.15 -0.52
N ALA A 115 -8.89 16.89 -0.92
CA ALA A 115 -9.58 17.85 -0.06
C ALA A 115 -10.72 17.21 0.74
N ASP A 116 -11.30 16.11 0.25
CA ASP A 116 -12.40 15.41 0.91
C ASP A 116 -11.92 14.67 2.16
N SER A 117 -12.47 15.03 3.32
CA SER A 117 -12.16 14.40 4.62
C SER A 117 -12.82 13.06 4.87
N THR A 118 -13.76 12.68 4.03
CA THR A 118 -14.41 11.37 4.08
C THR A 118 -13.63 10.31 3.30
N LEU A 119 -12.65 10.73 2.49
CA LEU A 119 -11.84 9.85 1.65
C LEU A 119 -10.40 9.73 2.18
N PRO A 120 -9.75 8.55 2.02
CA PRO A 120 -8.42 8.29 2.57
C PRO A 120 -7.27 8.87 1.73
N PHE A 121 -7.50 9.99 1.02
CA PHE A 121 -6.53 10.54 0.04
C PHE A 121 -5.92 11.87 0.47
N GLN A 122 -6.32 12.42 1.62
CA GLN A 122 -5.80 13.71 2.11
C GLN A 122 -4.29 13.75 2.25
N SER A 123 -3.69 12.63 2.66
CA SER A 123 -2.25 12.53 2.87
C SER A 123 -1.45 12.62 1.57
N LEU A 124 -2.07 12.44 0.40
CA LEU A 124 -1.44 12.59 -0.91
C LEU A 124 -1.14 14.05 -1.29
N ASN A 125 -1.67 15.03 -0.54
CA ASN A 125 -1.30 16.45 -0.71
C ASN A 125 0.22 16.69 -0.58
N MET A 126 0.95 15.81 0.12
CA MET A 126 2.40 15.89 0.28
C MET A 126 3.17 15.85 -1.05
N PHE A 127 2.59 15.29 -2.12
CA PHE A 127 3.21 15.23 -3.45
C PHE A 127 2.95 16.47 -4.30
N GLY A 128 2.15 17.42 -3.79
CA GLY A 128 1.89 18.70 -4.42
C GLY A 128 0.97 18.65 -5.65
N SER A 129 0.69 19.82 -6.22
CA SER A 129 -0.26 20.01 -7.32
C SER A 129 0.14 19.29 -8.61
N ALA A 130 1.44 19.15 -8.88
CA ALA A 130 1.95 18.45 -10.06
C ALA A 130 1.51 16.98 -10.08
N PHE A 131 1.49 16.31 -8.91
CA PHE A 131 0.95 14.96 -8.79
C PHE A 131 -0.58 14.96 -8.80
N LEU A 132 -1.23 15.83 -8.02
CA LEU A 132 -2.70 15.83 -7.89
C LEU A 132 -3.43 16.10 -9.21
N THR A 133 -2.81 16.83 -10.15
CA THR A 133 -3.35 17.01 -11.52
C THR A 133 -3.25 15.75 -12.39
N ARG A 134 -2.36 14.82 -12.01
CA ARG A 134 -2.15 13.49 -12.60
C ARG A 134 -2.79 12.37 -11.75
N MET A 135 -3.70 12.74 -10.86
CA MET A 135 -4.54 11.84 -10.09
C MET A 135 -6.00 12.17 -10.36
N ARG A 136 -6.85 11.15 -10.48
CA ARG A 136 -8.29 11.29 -10.68
C ARG A 136 -9.05 10.22 -9.91
N GLY A 137 -10.32 10.49 -9.66
CA GLY A 137 -11.29 9.55 -9.15
C GLY A 137 -12.26 9.16 -10.26
N ALA A 138 -12.61 7.89 -10.34
CA ALA A 138 -13.69 7.37 -11.15
C ALA A 138 -14.68 6.68 -10.22
N THR A 139 -15.95 7.04 -10.34
CA THR A 139 -17.02 6.45 -9.54
C THR A 139 -17.99 5.69 -10.43
N LEU A 140 -18.55 4.60 -9.93
CA LEU A 140 -19.60 3.82 -10.59
C LEU A 140 -20.27 2.84 -9.61
N PRO A 141 -21.53 2.43 -9.87
CA PRO A 141 -22.27 1.49 -9.02
C PRO A 141 -21.90 0.04 -9.38
N ALA A 142 -20.67 -0.38 -9.05
CA ALA A 142 -20.24 -1.77 -9.21
C ALA A 142 -20.23 -2.49 -7.85
N ALA A 143 -20.85 -3.68 -7.79
CA ALA A 143 -20.99 -4.44 -6.54
C ALA A 143 -19.66 -4.71 -5.82
N VAL A 144 -18.60 -5.01 -6.57
CA VAL A 144 -17.25 -5.21 -6.00
C VAL A 144 -16.74 -3.95 -5.27
N LEU A 145 -17.09 -2.75 -5.76
CA LEU A 145 -16.65 -1.48 -5.18
C LEU A 145 -17.36 -1.13 -3.86
N GLU A 146 -18.47 -1.80 -3.56
CA GLU A 146 -19.09 -1.71 -2.24
C GLU A 146 -18.17 -2.26 -1.15
N TYR A 147 -17.24 -3.16 -1.50
CA TYR A 147 -16.37 -3.87 -0.56
C TYR A 147 -14.89 -3.50 -0.67
N MET A 148 -14.44 -2.94 -1.80
CA MET A 148 -13.04 -2.55 -2.00
C MET A 148 -12.91 -1.37 -2.97
N THR A 149 -11.73 -0.77 -3.01
CA THR A 149 -11.38 0.31 -3.93
C THR A 149 -10.23 -0.16 -4.82
N PHE A 150 -10.27 0.18 -6.10
CA PHE A 150 -9.17 -0.11 -7.03
C PHE A 150 -8.37 1.14 -7.33
N MET A 151 -7.07 0.97 -7.53
CA MET A 151 -6.19 2.05 -7.97
C MET A 151 -5.44 1.60 -9.22
N ASP A 152 -5.84 2.14 -10.38
CA ASP A 152 -5.12 1.96 -11.63
C ASP A 152 -3.94 2.94 -11.68
N THR A 153 -2.80 2.45 -12.14
CA THR A 153 -1.57 3.26 -12.25
C THR A 153 -1.20 3.46 -13.72
N PRO A 154 -0.55 4.59 -14.06
CA PRO A 154 0.04 4.77 -15.38
C PRO A 154 0.94 3.60 -15.76
N GLY A 155 0.96 3.24 -17.05
CA GLY A 155 1.89 2.23 -17.55
C GLY A 155 3.33 2.63 -17.30
N ILE A 156 4.11 1.75 -16.66
CA ILE A 156 5.54 1.97 -16.45
C ILE A 156 6.24 1.79 -17.81
N LEU A 157 6.87 2.86 -18.28
CA LEU A 157 7.47 2.93 -19.61
C LEU A 157 8.96 2.56 -19.54
N SER A 158 9.45 1.95 -20.61
CA SER A 158 10.87 1.71 -20.82
C SER A 158 11.50 2.96 -21.46
N GLY A 159 11.97 3.94 -20.68
CA GLY A 159 12.81 5.02 -21.23
C GLY A 159 12.91 6.31 -20.40
N GLN A 160 14.11 6.90 -20.37
CA GLN A 160 14.42 8.10 -19.57
C GLN A 160 13.63 9.36 -19.96
N LYS A 161 13.24 9.53 -21.24
CA LYS A 161 12.53 10.73 -21.74
C LYS A 161 11.12 10.91 -21.15
N GLN A 162 10.51 9.82 -20.67
CA GLN A 162 9.18 9.83 -20.07
C GLN A 162 9.22 10.04 -18.54
N ARG A 163 10.38 9.82 -17.90
CA ARG A 163 10.56 10.13 -16.47
C ARG A 163 10.48 11.63 -16.21
N THR A 164 11.05 12.43 -17.11
CA THR A 164 11.05 13.89 -17.00
C THR A 164 9.71 14.53 -17.40
N SER A 165 8.83 13.83 -18.14
CA SER A 165 7.55 14.40 -18.59
C SER A 165 6.43 14.37 -17.54
N ARG A 166 6.54 13.51 -16.50
CA ARG A 166 5.48 13.35 -15.49
C ARG A 166 5.36 14.53 -14.53
N GLY A 167 6.47 15.19 -14.23
CA GLY A 167 6.51 16.33 -13.29
C GLY A 167 6.39 15.96 -11.81
N TYR A 168 6.44 14.66 -11.47
CA TYR A 168 6.46 14.14 -10.10
C TYR A 168 7.30 12.86 -10.03
N ASP A 169 7.78 12.52 -8.82
CA ASP A 169 8.51 11.27 -8.59
C ASP A 169 7.55 10.09 -8.46
N PHE A 170 7.42 9.33 -9.55
CA PHE A 170 6.53 8.16 -9.62
C PHE A 170 6.91 7.07 -8.61
N ALA A 171 8.20 6.80 -8.41
CA ALA A 171 8.64 5.72 -7.52
C ALA A 171 8.33 6.07 -6.05
N SER A 172 8.54 7.33 -5.66
CA SER A 172 8.19 7.83 -4.33
C SER A 172 6.67 7.80 -4.08
N VAL A 173 5.86 8.16 -5.07
CA VAL A 173 4.40 8.07 -4.99
C VAL A 173 3.95 6.62 -4.81
N VAL A 174 4.46 5.70 -5.64
CA VAL A 174 4.09 4.27 -5.54
C VAL A 174 4.52 3.68 -4.20
N ASN A 175 5.73 3.98 -3.71
CA ASN A 175 6.19 3.55 -2.40
C ASN A 175 5.22 3.99 -1.29
N TYR A 176 4.81 5.26 -1.32
CA TYR A 176 3.89 5.79 -0.33
C TYR A 176 2.51 5.11 -0.38
N ILE A 177 1.97 4.93 -1.58
CA ILE A 177 0.69 4.26 -1.80
C ILE A 177 0.78 2.79 -1.41
N ALA A 178 1.88 2.09 -1.70
CA ALA A 178 2.10 0.70 -1.32
C ALA A 178 1.98 0.47 0.20
N GLY A 179 2.40 1.45 1.00
CA GLY A 179 2.23 1.44 2.45
C GLY A 179 0.78 1.64 2.92
N LYS A 180 -0.13 2.12 2.07
CA LYS A 180 -1.53 2.45 2.40
C LYS A 180 -2.54 1.44 1.84
N VAL A 181 -2.15 0.67 0.83
CA VAL A 181 -3.02 -0.32 0.19
C VAL A 181 -2.94 -1.68 0.89
N ASP A 182 -3.92 -2.52 0.61
CA ASP A 182 -4.05 -3.85 1.21
C ASP A 182 -3.51 -4.94 0.28
N MET A 183 -3.57 -4.75 -1.04
CA MET A 183 -3.04 -5.68 -2.03
C MET A 183 -2.36 -4.92 -3.16
N ILE A 184 -1.24 -5.46 -3.64
CA ILE A 184 -0.49 -4.93 -4.77
C ILE A 184 -0.43 -6.02 -5.84
N ILE A 185 -1.10 -5.78 -6.96
CA ILE A 185 -1.07 -6.70 -8.09
C ILE A 185 0.03 -6.25 -9.05
N LEU A 186 1.03 -7.10 -9.26
CA LEU A 186 2.09 -6.90 -10.25
C LEU A 186 1.72 -7.67 -11.53
N LEU A 187 1.36 -6.94 -12.59
CA LEU A 187 0.98 -7.51 -13.88
C LEU A 187 2.17 -7.65 -14.83
N PHE A 188 2.31 -8.84 -15.39
CA PHE A 188 3.25 -9.18 -16.45
C PHE A 188 2.51 -9.74 -17.65
N ASP A 189 3.04 -9.51 -18.85
CA ASP A 189 2.51 -10.02 -20.11
C ASP A 189 3.33 -11.26 -20.51
N THR A 190 2.68 -12.36 -20.85
CA THR A 190 3.35 -13.59 -21.29
C THR A 190 4.23 -13.40 -22.52
N SER A 191 3.90 -12.46 -23.40
CA SER A 191 4.67 -12.15 -24.61
C SER A 191 5.88 -11.23 -24.37
N LYS A 192 5.92 -10.53 -23.22
CA LYS A 192 6.92 -9.50 -22.90
C LYS A 192 7.31 -9.55 -21.43
N LEU A 193 8.31 -10.39 -21.13
CA LEU A 193 8.83 -10.56 -19.77
C LEU A 193 9.97 -9.62 -19.39
N ASP A 194 10.45 -8.79 -20.33
CA ASP A 194 11.53 -7.85 -20.04
C ASP A 194 11.10 -6.82 -19.00
N ILE A 195 11.65 -6.92 -17.80
CA ILE A 195 11.41 -5.95 -16.73
C ILE A 195 12.31 -4.74 -16.97
N SER A 196 11.72 -3.61 -17.38
CA SER A 196 12.47 -2.35 -17.52
C SER A 196 13.08 -1.88 -16.21
N ASP A 197 14.18 -1.12 -16.29
CA ASP A 197 14.87 -0.64 -15.08
C ASP A 197 14.01 0.29 -14.22
N GLU A 198 13.06 1.02 -14.83
CA GLU A 198 12.06 1.78 -14.05
C GLU A 198 11.13 0.86 -13.28
N TYR A 199 10.66 -0.23 -13.90
CA TYR A 199 9.79 -1.16 -13.20
C TYR A 199 10.55 -1.89 -12.10
N LYS A 200 11.83 -2.26 -12.32
CA LYS A 200 12.70 -2.79 -11.27
C LYS A 200 12.80 -1.84 -10.08
N GLN A 201 13.05 -0.55 -10.33
CA GLN A 201 13.11 0.47 -9.27
C GLN A 201 11.79 0.57 -8.50
N VAL A 202 10.65 0.55 -9.20
CA VAL A 202 9.33 0.57 -8.56
C VAL A 202 9.10 -0.68 -7.72
N ILE A 203 9.46 -1.87 -8.19
CA ILE A 203 9.33 -3.12 -7.44
C ILE A 203 10.24 -3.11 -6.20
N GLN A 204 11.48 -2.61 -6.32
CA GLN A 204 12.40 -2.44 -5.18
C GLN A 204 11.85 -1.48 -4.13
N CYS A 205 11.12 -0.44 -4.54
CA CYS A 205 10.44 0.47 -3.64
C CYS A 205 9.27 -0.19 -2.87
N LEU A 206 8.84 -1.41 -3.22
CA LEU A 206 7.81 -2.15 -2.48
C LEU A 206 8.36 -2.90 -1.27
N LYS A 207 9.67 -2.77 -1.00
CA LYS A 207 10.33 -3.40 0.16
C LYS A 207 9.58 -3.07 1.46
N GLY A 208 9.33 -4.10 2.27
CA GLY A 208 8.53 -4.03 3.51
C GLY A 208 7.01 -4.15 3.32
N ASN A 209 6.55 -4.35 2.08
CA ASN A 209 5.16 -4.64 1.70
C ASN A 209 5.04 -5.91 0.85
N GLU A 210 6.04 -6.80 0.89
CA GLU A 210 6.11 -8.01 0.08
C GLU A 210 4.93 -8.96 0.35
N GLU A 211 4.40 -8.97 1.57
CA GLU A 211 3.23 -9.76 1.97
C GLU A 211 1.95 -9.35 1.23
N LYS A 212 1.91 -8.12 0.69
CA LYS A 212 0.77 -7.57 -0.05
C LYS A 212 0.83 -7.91 -1.53
N ILE A 213 1.97 -8.39 -2.04
CA ILE A 213 2.23 -8.58 -3.46
C ILE A 213 1.57 -9.86 -3.97
N LYS A 214 0.80 -9.74 -5.06
CA LYS A 214 0.26 -10.85 -5.86
C LYS A 214 0.74 -10.67 -7.29
N ILE A 215 1.44 -11.66 -7.84
CA ILE A 215 1.97 -11.59 -9.21
C ILE A 215 0.94 -12.19 -10.15
N VAL A 216 0.61 -11.48 -11.23
CA VAL A 216 -0.31 -11.96 -12.26
C VAL A 216 0.41 -12.01 -13.60
N LEU A 217 0.49 -13.20 -14.18
CA LEU A 217 0.98 -13.44 -15.54
C LEU A 217 -0.24 -13.44 -16.48
N ASN A 218 -0.50 -12.27 -17.07
CA ASN A 218 -1.67 -11.98 -17.89
C ASN A 218 -1.44 -12.36 -19.37
N LYS A 219 -2.53 -12.47 -20.13
CA LYS A 219 -2.55 -12.87 -21.55
C LYS A 219 -2.02 -14.29 -21.78
N ALA A 220 -2.26 -15.18 -20.83
CA ALA A 220 -1.81 -16.56 -20.91
C ALA A 220 -2.45 -17.37 -22.05
N ASP A 221 -3.56 -16.90 -22.61
CA ASP A 221 -4.20 -17.40 -23.82
C ASP A 221 -3.38 -17.20 -25.11
N GLN A 222 -2.34 -16.36 -25.09
CA GLN A 222 -1.49 -16.09 -26.26
C GLN A 222 -0.35 -17.09 -26.45
N VAL A 223 -0.08 -17.94 -25.46
CA VAL A 223 1.05 -18.87 -25.45
C VAL A 223 0.58 -20.30 -25.16
N GLY A 224 1.31 -21.30 -25.64
CA GLY A 224 1.02 -22.71 -25.34
C GLY A 224 1.44 -23.11 -23.92
N ALA A 225 0.92 -24.23 -23.40
CA ALA A 225 1.20 -24.71 -22.03
C ALA A 225 2.70 -24.88 -21.73
N ALA A 226 3.47 -25.45 -22.66
CA ALA A 226 4.91 -25.66 -22.48
C ALA A 226 5.71 -24.35 -22.47
N GLU A 227 5.31 -23.37 -23.30
CA GLU A 227 5.92 -22.04 -23.33
C GLU A 227 5.60 -21.28 -22.04
N LEU A 228 4.37 -21.38 -21.55
CA LEU A 228 3.93 -20.74 -20.32
C LEU A 228 4.76 -21.18 -19.09
N ILE A 229 5.11 -22.46 -18.99
CA ILE A 229 6.01 -22.97 -17.93
C ILE A 229 7.38 -22.29 -18.00
N ARG A 230 7.92 -22.12 -19.22
CA ARG A 230 9.21 -21.43 -19.44
C ARG A 230 9.12 -19.94 -19.08
N VAL A 231 8.05 -19.27 -19.52
CA VAL A 231 7.75 -17.87 -19.24
C VAL A 231 7.63 -17.63 -17.73
N ARG A 232 6.86 -18.47 -17.01
CA ARG A 232 6.77 -18.42 -15.54
C ARG A 232 8.14 -18.58 -14.88
N GLY A 233 8.95 -19.54 -15.33
CA GLY A 233 10.31 -19.75 -14.81
C GLY A 233 11.21 -18.54 -15.01
N ALA A 234 11.22 -17.95 -16.21
CA ALA A 234 12.01 -16.77 -16.54
C ALA A 234 11.57 -15.52 -15.74
N LEU A 235 10.27 -15.35 -15.52
CA LEU A 235 9.73 -14.28 -14.68
C LEU A 235 10.22 -14.43 -13.23
N MET A 236 10.08 -15.63 -12.66
CA MET A 236 10.49 -15.89 -11.28
C MET A 236 12.00 -15.75 -11.09
N TRP A 237 12.81 -16.18 -12.06
CA TRP A 237 14.24 -15.93 -12.06
C TRP A 237 14.55 -14.44 -12.00
N SER A 238 13.87 -13.63 -12.82
CA SER A 238 14.07 -12.18 -12.85
C SER A 238 13.63 -11.52 -11.54
N LEU A 239 12.48 -11.91 -10.99
CA LEU A 239 11.94 -11.37 -9.74
C LEU A 239 12.76 -11.77 -8.52
N SER A 240 13.34 -12.98 -8.49
CA SER A 240 14.20 -13.42 -7.37
C SER A 240 15.44 -12.55 -7.15
N ARG A 241 15.85 -11.80 -8.19
CA ARG A 241 16.98 -10.87 -8.13
C ARG A 241 16.58 -9.46 -7.69
N ILE A 242 15.27 -9.18 -7.66
CA ILE A 242 14.70 -7.85 -7.41
C ILE A 242 13.99 -7.83 -6.05
N LEU A 243 13.19 -8.86 -5.76
CA LEU A 243 12.48 -9.03 -4.51
C LEU A 243 13.43 -9.59 -3.45
N GLU A 244 13.66 -8.81 -2.40
CA GLU A 244 14.47 -9.22 -1.25
C GLU A 244 13.62 -9.95 -0.21
N SER A 245 12.85 -10.95 -0.64
CA SER A 245 12.03 -11.80 0.24
C SER A 245 12.49 -13.24 0.20
N PRO A 246 12.64 -13.93 1.36
CA PRO A 246 12.86 -15.37 1.38
C PRO A 246 11.63 -16.14 0.89
N GLU A 247 10.44 -15.54 0.96
CA GLU A 247 9.19 -16.16 0.53
C GLU A 247 8.97 -15.91 -0.97
N VAL A 248 8.71 -16.99 -1.70
CA VAL A 248 8.41 -16.93 -3.13
C VAL A 248 6.95 -16.47 -3.30
N PRO A 249 6.68 -15.30 -3.90
CA PRO A 249 5.30 -14.86 -4.09
C PRO A 249 4.58 -15.78 -5.07
N LYS A 250 3.30 -16.03 -4.80
CA LYS A 250 2.45 -16.81 -5.71
C LYS A 250 2.25 -16.05 -7.02
N VAL A 251 2.34 -16.78 -8.14
CA VAL A 251 2.08 -16.29 -9.48
C VAL A 251 0.76 -16.88 -9.96
N PHE A 252 -0.24 -16.02 -10.14
CA PHE A 252 -1.51 -16.37 -10.76
C PHE A 252 -1.38 -16.23 -12.27
N ILE A 253 -1.97 -17.17 -13.00
CA ILE A 253 -1.87 -17.20 -14.45
C ILE A 253 -3.27 -17.15 -15.05
N GLY A 254 -3.49 -16.23 -15.99
CA GLY A 254 -4.77 -16.11 -16.65
C GLY A 254 -4.81 -15.03 -17.72
N SER A 255 -6.02 -14.80 -18.23
CA SER A 255 -6.35 -13.79 -19.22
C SER A 255 -7.59 -13.02 -18.80
N PHE A 256 -7.37 -11.90 -18.12
CA PHE A 256 -8.42 -11.09 -17.47
C PHE A 256 -9.04 -10.08 -18.44
N TRP A 257 -9.69 -10.59 -19.48
CA TRP A 257 -10.42 -9.80 -20.46
C TRP A 257 -11.66 -10.55 -20.92
N ASP A 258 -12.73 -9.81 -21.22
CA ASP A 258 -13.92 -10.36 -21.87
C ASP A 258 -13.75 -10.12 -23.36
N GLY A 259 -13.54 -11.21 -24.09
CA GLY A 259 -13.16 -11.13 -25.49
C GLY A 259 -14.32 -10.65 -26.33
N ASP A 260 -14.43 -9.34 -26.57
CA ASP A 260 -15.29 -8.57 -27.50
C ASP A 260 -16.33 -9.37 -28.33
N GLY A 261 -17.16 -10.19 -27.69
CA GLY A 261 -18.02 -11.19 -28.36
C GLY A 261 -17.30 -12.33 -29.12
N GLN A 262 -15.96 -12.35 -29.17
CA GLN A 262 -15.19 -13.46 -29.72
C GLN A 262 -15.00 -14.53 -28.65
N LYS A 263 -15.52 -15.74 -28.90
CA LYS A 263 -15.24 -16.91 -28.06
C LYS A 263 -13.73 -17.02 -27.84
N LYS A 264 -13.26 -16.91 -26.59
CA LYS A 264 -11.86 -17.19 -26.24
C LYS A 264 -11.51 -18.52 -26.91
N LYS A 265 -10.47 -18.53 -27.76
CA LYS A 265 -10.04 -19.78 -28.38
C LYS A 265 -9.80 -20.78 -27.25
N ARG A 266 -10.47 -21.92 -27.32
CA ARG A 266 -10.29 -23.01 -26.36
C ARG A 266 -8.83 -23.42 -26.43
N SER A 267 -8.02 -22.96 -25.49
CA SER A 267 -6.65 -23.41 -25.33
C SER A 267 -6.70 -24.60 -24.37
N GLU A 268 -5.80 -25.57 -24.57
CA GLU A 268 -5.57 -26.66 -23.59
C GLU A 268 -5.25 -26.10 -22.19
N VAL A 269 -4.90 -24.82 -22.10
CA VAL A 269 -4.49 -24.11 -20.90
C VAL A 269 -5.68 -23.49 -20.14
N ALA A 270 -6.85 -23.33 -20.77
CA ALA A 270 -8.01 -22.71 -20.14
C ALA A 270 -8.53 -23.51 -18.92
N GLU A 271 -8.55 -24.84 -19.01
CA GLU A 271 -8.94 -25.71 -17.89
C GLU A 271 -7.90 -25.69 -16.75
N LEU A 272 -6.61 -25.51 -17.08
CA LEU A 272 -5.54 -25.33 -16.09
C LEU A 272 -5.67 -24.00 -15.33
N PHE A 273 -6.25 -22.97 -15.95
CA PHE A 273 -6.40 -21.64 -15.33
C PHE A 273 -7.58 -21.53 -14.39
N ALA A 274 -8.61 -22.38 -14.51
CA ALA A 274 -9.81 -22.28 -13.67
C ALA A 274 -9.47 -22.24 -12.17
N GLN A 275 -8.54 -23.11 -11.73
CA GLN A 275 -8.06 -23.13 -10.35
C GLN A 275 -7.30 -21.85 -9.98
N GLU A 276 -6.48 -21.31 -10.89
CA GLU A 276 -5.73 -20.06 -10.67
C GLU A 276 -6.68 -18.85 -10.55
N TYR A 277 -7.77 -18.81 -11.32
CA TYR A 277 -8.83 -17.80 -11.17
C TYR A 277 -9.55 -17.91 -9.83
N ASP A 278 -9.96 -19.11 -9.45
CA ASP A 278 -10.63 -19.36 -8.17
C ASP A 278 -9.77 -18.89 -6.99
N GLU A 279 -8.50 -19.30 -6.97
CA GLU A 279 -7.56 -18.91 -5.92
C GLU A 279 -7.27 -17.40 -5.92
N PHE A 280 -7.16 -16.77 -7.09
CA PHE A 280 -6.98 -15.33 -7.18
C PHE A 280 -8.21 -14.55 -6.67
N PHE A 281 -9.41 -14.99 -7.03
CA PHE A 281 -10.64 -14.37 -6.54
C PHE A 281 -10.87 -14.63 -5.04
N ASP A 282 -10.44 -15.78 -4.52
CA ASP A 282 -10.44 -16.05 -3.08
C ASP A 282 -9.62 -15.01 -2.31
N GLU A 283 -8.43 -14.67 -2.80
CA GLU A 283 -7.61 -13.60 -2.21
C GLU A 283 -8.34 -12.25 -2.18
N LEU A 284 -9.03 -11.88 -3.27
CA LEU A 284 -9.83 -10.65 -3.33
C LEU A 284 -11.04 -10.69 -2.40
N LYS A 285 -11.77 -11.81 -2.33
CA LYS A 285 -12.94 -12.00 -1.47
C LYS A 285 -12.60 -11.89 0.02
N LEU A 286 -11.38 -12.26 0.40
CA LEU A 286 -10.89 -12.20 1.78
C LEU A 286 -10.41 -10.81 2.21
N LEU A 287 -10.15 -9.89 1.29
CA LEU A 287 -9.60 -8.57 1.59
C LEU A 287 -10.40 -7.75 2.63
N PRO A 288 -11.73 -7.59 2.50
CA PRO A 288 -12.51 -6.77 3.45
C PRO A 288 -12.37 -7.26 4.89
N GLN A 289 -12.18 -8.56 5.05
CA GLN A 289 -12.05 -9.23 6.33
C GLN A 289 -10.65 -9.14 6.95
N GLN A 290 -9.62 -9.02 6.11
CA GLN A 290 -8.22 -8.93 6.52
C GLN A 290 -7.75 -7.48 6.73
N CYS A 291 -8.44 -6.51 6.12
CA CYS A 291 -8.10 -5.08 6.15
C CYS A 291 -7.90 -4.54 7.58
N GLY A 292 -8.79 -4.87 8.52
CA GLY A 292 -8.65 -4.44 9.92
C GLY A 292 -7.36 -4.93 10.58
N VAL A 293 -7.00 -6.20 10.36
CA VAL A 293 -5.77 -6.80 10.89
C VAL A 293 -4.53 -6.14 10.28
N ARG A 294 -4.58 -5.84 8.98
CA ARG A 294 -3.48 -5.18 8.27
C ARG A 294 -3.28 -3.75 8.77
N LYS A 295 -4.35 -2.98 8.94
CA LYS A 295 -4.30 -1.63 9.53
C LYS A 295 -3.72 -1.64 10.94
N LEU A 296 -4.14 -2.60 11.77
CA LEU A 296 -3.53 -2.81 13.09
C LEU A 296 -2.02 -3.04 12.98
N ASN A 297 -1.57 -3.92 12.08
CA ASN A 297 -0.15 -4.17 11.84
C ASN A 297 0.61 -2.93 11.37
N ASP A 298 0.02 -2.12 10.49
CA ASP A 298 0.63 -0.88 10.00
C ASP A 298 0.76 0.17 11.13
N VAL A 299 -0.23 0.28 12.01
CA VAL A 299 -0.16 1.12 13.21
C VAL A 299 0.91 0.61 14.18
N ILE A 300 1.05 -0.71 14.37
CA ILE A 300 2.12 -1.32 15.18
C ILE A 300 3.50 -0.97 14.61
N LYS A 301 3.70 -1.16 13.30
CA LYS A 301 4.95 -0.80 12.59
C LYS A 301 5.26 0.69 12.81
N ARG A 302 4.26 1.57 12.67
CA ARG A 302 4.39 3.02 12.89
C ARG A 302 4.75 3.38 14.33
N ALA A 303 4.07 2.79 15.32
CA ALA A 303 4.31 3.05 16.74
C ALA A 303 5.73 2.69 17.17
N LYS A 304 6.22 1.51 16.75
CA LYS A 304 7.60 1.08 17.01
C LYS A 304 8.62 2.02 16.38
N ARG A 305 8.39 2.43 15.12
CA ARG A 305 9.26 3.39 14.42
C ARG A 305 9.26 4.76 15.09
N LEU A 306 8.10 5.24 15.55
CA LEU A 306 7.97 6.49 16.29
C LEU A 306 8.77 6.46 17.60
N LYS A 307 8.67 5.37 18.37
CA LYS A 307 9.47 5.18 19.58
C LYS A 307 10.97 5.29 19.29
N ILE A 308 11.46 4.55 18.29
CA ILE A 308 12.87 4.56 17.90
C ILE A 308 13.29 5.96 17.44
N HIS A 309 12.49 6.61 16.60
CA HIS A 309 12.73 7.96 16.12
C HIS A 309 12.86 8.96 17.27
N ALA A 310 11.92 8.94 18.22
CA ALA A 310 11.95 9.83 19.37
C ALA A 310 13.20 9.59 20.25
N LEU A 311 13.62 8.34 20.43
CA LEU A 311 14.85 8.00 21.14
C LEU A 311 16.10 8.49 20.41
N ILE A 312 16.15 8.41 19.07
CA ILE A 312 17.24 8.99 18.27
C ILE A 312 17.30 10.50 18.50
N MET A 313 16.16 11.19 18.40
CA MET A 313 16.04 12.63 18.64
C MET A 313 16.51 13.00 20.06
N GLU A 314 16.14 12.22 21.08
CA GLU A 314 16.62 12.40 22.47
C GLU A 314 18.14 12.30 22.57
N GLN A 315 18.77 11.31 21.95
CA GLN A 315 20.24 11.18 21.98
C GLN A 315 20.91 12.39 21.34
N LEU A 316 20.41 12.83 20.19
CA LEU A 316 20.96 13.96 19.45
C LEU A 316 20.78 15.28 20.21
N VAL A 317 19.60 15.53 20.79
CA VAL A 317 19.32 16.77 21.55
C VAL A 317 20.04 16.77 22.90
N LYS A 318 19.94 15.70 23.69
CA LYS A 318 20.45 15.66 25.07
C LYS A 318 21.94 15.42 25.17
N LYS A 319 22.48 14.44 24.43
CA LYS A 319 23.91 14.09 24.54
C LYS A 319 24.78 14.93 23.63
N MET A 320 24.27 15.34 22.47
CA MET A 320 25.04 16.08 21.47
C MET A 320 24.72 17.58 21.41
N TRP A 321 23.82 18.06 22.30
CA TRP A 321 23.58 19.47 22.59
C TRP A 321 23.20 20.31 21.36
N ILE A 322 22.27 19.81 20.54
CA ILE A 322 21.73 20.58 19.42
C ILE A 322 20.88 21.75 19.95
N ARG A 323 21.35 22.99 19.76
CA ARG A 323 20.66 24.25 20.11
C ARG A 323 20.46 25.18 18.91
N SER A 324 21.11 24.88 17.79
CA SER A 324 21.11 25.66 16.57
C SER A 324 21.14 24.79 15.32
N ASP A 325 20.66 25.32 14.19
CA ASP A 325 20.61 24.61 12.92
C ASP A 325 22.01 24.23 12.40
N LYS A 326 23.03 25.01 12.78
CA LYS A 326 24.44 24.69 12.48
C LYS A 326 24.89 23.42 13.18
N GLU A 327 24.43 23.18 14.40
CA GLU A 327 24.77 21.98 15.16
C GLU A 327 24.11 20.74 14.57
N ILE A 328 22.87 20.83 14.06
CA ILE A 328 22.24 19.71 13.33
C ILE A 328 23.16 19.24 12.20
N LYS A 329 23.64 20.17 11.37
CA LYS A 329 24.51 19.85 10.23
C LYS A 329 25.86 19.26 10.66
N ARG A 330 26.38 19.67 11.83
CA ARG A 330 27.66 19.20 12.38
C ARG A 330 27.55 17.83 13.04
N VAL A 331 26.43 17.57 13.71
CA VAL A 331 26.24 16.45 14.64
C VAL A 331 25.53 15.28 13.98
N VAL A 332 24.55 15.52 13.11
CA VAL A 332 23.80 14.48 12.43
C VAL A 332 24.60 13.98 11.23
N THR A 333 25.58 13.13 11.54
CA THR A 333 26.52 12.49 10.60
C THR A 333 26.38 10.98 10.66
N SER A 334 26.87 10.28 9.62
CA SER A 334 26.83 8.82 9.56
C SER A 334 27.51 8.18 10.77
N ASP A 335 28.73 8.59 11.10
CA ASP A 335 29.50 8.05 12.23
C ASP A 335 28.75 8.17 13.57
N ASN A 336 28.06 9.29 13.79
CA ASN A 336 27.32 9.51 15.04
C ASN A 336 26.05 8.67 15.08
N LEU A 337 25.32 8.58 13.95
CA LEU A 337 24.13 7.74 13.86
C LEU A 337 24.49 6.26 13.98
N GLU A 338 25.58 5.79 13.37
CA GLU A 338 26.07 4.42 13.51
C GLU A 338 26.39 4.06 14.97
N LYS A 339 27.01 4.98 15.72
CA LYS A 339 27.26 4.80 17.16
C LYS A 339 25.96 4.73 17.97
N ILE A 340 25.00 5.62 17.69
CA ILE A 340 23.68 5.60 18.34
C ILE A 340 22.97 4.27 18.03
N TYR A 341 23.03 3.84 16.77
CA TYR A 341 22.37 2.62 16.31
C TYR A 341 23.00 1.37 16.91
N ALA A 342 24.33 1.30 17.02
CA ALA A 342 25.02 0.20 17.67
C ALA A 342 24.63 0.08 19.17
N ASP A 343 24.56 1.21 19.86
CA ASP A 343 24.08 1.27 21.25
C ASP A 343 22.62 0.83 21.38
N PHE A 344 21.76 1.22 20.43
CA PHE A 344 20.34 0.83 20.42
C PHE A 344 20.17 -0.65 20.13
N LYS A 345 20.90 -1.21 19.17
CA LYS A 345 20.91 -2.65 18.87
C LYS A 345 21.26 -3.46 20.12
N TYR A 346 22.26 -3.02 20.88
CA TYR A 346 22.66 -3.72 22.11
C TYR A 346 21.64 -3.54 23.25
N ARG A 347 21.29 -2.29 23.61
CA ARG A 347 20.46 -2.01 24.79
C ARG A 347 18.99 -2.32 24.60
N LEU A 348 18.45 -2.09 23.40
CA LEU A 348 17.03 -2.25 23.08
C LEU A 348 16.73 -3.54 22.30
N ARG A 349 17.76 -4.33 21.95
CA ARG A 349 17.64 -5.59 21.19
C ARG A 349 16.94 -5.41 19.85
N LEU A 350 17.28 -4.33 19.14
CA LEU A 350 16.72 -4.01 17.83
C LEU A 350 17.51 -4.70 16.70
N ALA A 351 16.81 -5.06 15.63
CA ALA A 351 17.42 -5.48 14.38
C ALA A 351 17.74 -4.25 13.51
N ASP A 352 18.57 -4.43 12.48
CA ASP A 352 18.86 -3.36 11.51
C ASP A 352 17.60 -2.88 10.78
N SER A 353 16.63 -3.77 10.54
CA SER A 353 15.35 -3.46 9.91
C SER A 353 14.45 -2.54 10.73
N ASP A 354 14.66 -2.46 12.05
CA ASP A 354 13.88 -1.58 12.94
C ASP A 354 14.42 -0.13 12.89
N LEU A 355 15.65 0.05 12.40
CA LEU A 355 16.34 1.34 12.41
C LEU A 355 16.11 2.11 11.09
N PRO A 356 16.00 3.44 11.14
CA PRO A 356 15.90 4.25 9.93
C PRO A 356 17.18 4.23 9.10
N ASP A 357 17.06 4.20 7.77
CA ASP A 357 18.19 4.39 6.87
C ASP A 357 18.91 5.72 7.16
N ILE A 358 20.24 5.62 7.33
CA ILE A 358 21.08 6.75 7.72
C ILE A 358 21.07 7.87 6.66
N PRO A 359 21.30 7.61 5.36
CA PRO A 359 21.39 8.71 4.39
C PRO A 359 20.11 9.54 4.28
N PRO A 360 18.90 8.94 4.12
CA PRO A 360 17.66 9.71 4.09
C PRO A 360 17.39 10.46 5.40
N PHE A 361 17.75 9.88 6.54
CA PHE A 361 17.59 10.55 7.84
C PHE A 361 18.45 11.81 7.93
N ILE A 362 19.73 11.73 7.52
CA ILE A 362 20.65 12.88 7.51
C ILE A 362 20.13 14.00 6.59
N GLU A 363 19.70 13.65 5.38
CA GLU A 363 19.18 14.63 4.41
C GLU A 363 17.98 15.40 4.99
N LYS A 364 17.01 14.67 5.56
CA LYS A 364 15.81 15.25 6.17
C LYS A 364 16.13 16.07 7.41
N ALA A 365 17.07 15.61 8.24
CA ALA A 365 17.54 16.35 9.40
C ALA A 365 18.18 17.69 9.00
N LYS A 366 19.03 17.72 7.96
CA LYS A 366 19.70 18.95 7.50
C LYS A 366 18.75 20.04 7.00
N LEU A 367 17.52 19.66 6.61
CA LEU A 367 16.45 20.56 6.17
C LEU A 367 15.52 21.01 7.32
N SER A 368 15.74 20.50 8.53
CA SER A 368 14.94 20.83 9.71
C SER A 368 15.53 22.01 10.50
N TYR A 369 14.83 22.41 11.56
CA TYR A 369 15.17 23.55 12.41
C TYR A 369 15.29 23.10 13.87
N ALA A 370 16.36 23.51 14.56
CA ALA A 370 16.67 23.06 15.90
C ALA A 370 15.58 23.37 16.94
N LYS A 371 14.80 24.45 16.73
CA LYS A 371 13.66 24.79 17.59
C LYS A 371 12.55 23.74 17.59
N ALA A 372 12.45 22.94 16.53
CA ALA A 372 11.46 21.87 16.44
C ALA A 372 11.96 20.54 17.04
N TRP A 373 13.23 20.46 17.44
CA TRP A 373 13.83 19.26 18.01
C TRP A 373 13.67 19.26 19.52
N ASN A 374 12.73 18.43 20.00
CA ASN A 374 12.41 18.34 21.41
C ASN A 374 13.01 17.08 22.04
N LYS A 375 13.32 17.18 23.33
CA LYS A 375 13.59 16.01 24.17
C LYS A 375 12.35 15.13 24.27
N VAL A 376 12.56 13.84 24.47
CA VAL A 376 11.47 12.92 24.79
C VAL A 376 10.81 13.36 26.08
N ASP A 377 9.48 13.40 26.07
CA ASP A 377 8.69 13.54 27.27
C ASP A 377 8.48 12.16 27.91
N GLU A 378 8.75 12.04 29.21
CA GLU A 378 8.77 10.74 29.89
C GLU A 378 7.37 10.13 30.00
N GLU A 379 6.35 10.95 30.21
CA GLU A 379 4.94 10.54 30.24
C GLU A 379 4.52 10.06 28.84
N MET A 380 4.89 10.83 27.80
CA MET A 380 4.70 10.47 26.39
C MET A 380 5.27 9.10 26.02
N MET A 381 6.48 8.82 26.49
CA MET A 381 7.14 7.55 26.25
C MET A 381 6.45 6.40 26.99
N GLN A 382 6.04 6.61 28.26
CA GLN A 382 5.36 5.60 29.05
C GLN A 382 4.01 5.20 28.43
N ARG A 383 3.21 6.15 27.94
CA ARG A 383 1.94 5.80 27.29
C ARG A 383 2.14 5.14 25.93
N LEU A 384 3.16 5.54 25.15
CA LEU A 384 3.50 4.84 23.92
C LEU A 384 3.92 3.39 24.20
N ASP A 385 4.65 3.16 25.29
CA ASP A 385 5.03 1.81 25.73
C ASP A 385 3.83 0.99 26.21
N GLN A 386 2.88 1.59 26.94
CA GLN A 386 1.62 0.96 27.30
C GLN A 386 0.82 0.56 26.05
N PHE A 387 0.71 1.46 25.08
CA PHE A 387 0.02 1.17 23.81
C PHE A 387 0.65 -0.01 23.08
N ILE A 388 1.98 -0.04 22.98
CA ILE A 388 2.73 -1.11 22.29
C ILE A 388 2.65 -2.45 23.03
N ASN A 389 2.77 -2.44 24.36
CA ASN A 389 2.93 -3.67 25.14
C ASN A 389 1.63 -4.22 25.72
N ASP A 390 0.59 -3.39 25.90
CA ASP A 390 -0.67 -3.79 26.54
C ASP A 390 -1.87 -3.68 25.59
N ASP A 391 -2.06 -2.55 24.93
CA ASP A 391 -3.27 -2.31 24.13
C ASP A 391 -3.23 -3.05 22.79
N ILE A 392 -2.08 -3.03 22.11
CA ILE A 392 -1.88 -3.79 20.86
C ILE A 392 -2.15 -5.30 21.05
N PRO A 393 -1.56 -6.00 22.05
CA PRO A 393 -1.85 -7.42 22.26
C PRO A 393 -3.33 -7.72 22.54
N LYS A 394 -4.04 -6.84 23.26
CA LYS A 394 -5.50 -6.99 23.47
C LYS A 394 -6.26 -6.90 22.15
N MET A 395 -5.92 -5.93 21.29
CA MET A 395 -6.52 -5.79 19.96
C MET A 395 -6.23 -7.01 19.07
N VAL A 396 -4.98 -7.50 19.06
CA VAL A 396 -4.59 -8.70 18.31
C VAL A 396 -5.41 -9.90 18.79
N SER A 397 -5.54 -10.09 20.11
CA SER A 397 -6.34 -11.17 20.67
C SER A 397 -7.82 -11.08 20.30
N ALA A 398 -8.40 -9.88 20.30
CA ALA A 398 -9.79 -9.67 19.91
C ALA A 398 -10.03 -10.08 18.44
N VAL A 399 -9.09 -9.73 17.57
CA VAL A 399 -9.15 -10.01 16.13
C VAL A 399 -8.88 -11.47 15.78
N GLN A 400 -8.03 -12.15 16.55
CA GLN A 400 -7.68 -13.56 16.36
C GLN A 400 -8.65 -14.56 17.02
N SER A 401 -9.66 -14.09 17.74
CA SER A 401 -10.66 -14.96 18.36
C SER A 401 -11.33 -15.86 17.30
N LYS A 402 -11.10 -17.16 17.42
CA LYS A 402 -11.43 -18.20 16.41
C LYS A 402 -12.93 -18.45 16.22
N ASP A 403 -13.79 -17.76 16.96
CA ASP A 403 -15.20 -18.12 17.11
C ASP A 403 -16.12 -17.61 15.99
N LYS A 404 -15.62 -16.83 15.03
CA LYS A 404 -16.41 -16.39 13.86
C LYS A 404 -15.79 -16.88 12.56
N ARG A 405 -16.56 -17.66 11.79
CA ARG A 405 -16.25 -17.97 10.39
C ARG A 405 -16.03 -16.66 9.63
N VAL A 406 -15.10 -16.71 8.70
CA VAL A 406 -14.85 -15.63 7.73
C VAL A 406 -16.05 -15.60 6.77
N ASP A 407 -17.10 -14.86 7.11
CA ASP A 407 -18.29 -14.71 6.26
C ASP A 407 -18.05 -13.75 5.09
N ILE A 408 -17.66 -14.30 3.95
CA ILE A 408 -17.54 -13.52 2.71
C ILE A 408 -18.92 -12.95 2.36
N PRO A 409 -19.06 -11.63 2.12
CA PRO A 409 -20.35 -11.05 1.75
C PRO A 409 -20.94 -11.74 0.52
N ALA A 410 -22.17 -12.24 0.63
CA ALA A 410 -22.82 -12.99 -0.45
C ALA A 410 -22.82 -12.23 -1.80
N PRO A 411 -23.10 -10.91 -1.86
CA PRO A 411 -23.03 -10.17 -3.12
C PRO A 411 -21.63 -10.16 -3.76
N LEU A 412 -20.58 -10.12 -2.94
CA LEU A 412 -19.19 -10.16 -3.42
C LEU A 412 -18.85 -11.56 -3.95
N ALA A 413 -19.22 -12.60 -3.22
CA ALA A 413 -19.01 -13.99 -3.64
C ALA A 413 -19.74 -14.29 -4.96
N GLU A 414 -21.00 -13.85 -5.09
CA GLU A 414 -21.79 -14.01 -6.30
C GLU A 414 -21.22 -13.23 -7.49
N THR A 415 -20.69 -12.02 -7.26
CA THR A 415 -20.04 -11.23 -8.31
C THR A 415 -18.86 -11.99 -8.93
N PHE A 416 -17.95 -12.51 -8.12
CA PHE A 416 -16.80 -13.27 -8.62
C PHE A 416 -17.20 -14.62 -9.22
N LYS A 417 -18.21 -15.29 -8.64
CA LYS A 417 -18.76 -16.51 -9.23
C LYS A 417 -19.32 -16.27 -10.63
N ARG A 418 -20.07 -15.18 -10.83
CA ARG A 418 -20.61 -14.81 -12.14
C ARG A 418 -19.51 -14.53 -13.16
N ILE A 419 -18.45 -13.82 -12.75
CA ILE A 419 -17.27 -13.56 -13.60
C ILE A 419 -16.62 -14.89 -14.03
N LEU A 420 -16.44 -15.82 -13.08
CA LEU A 420 -15.87 -17.14 -13.36
C LEU A 420 -16.77 -17.99 -14.27
N ASP A 421 -18.07 -18.02 -13.99
CA ASP A 421 -19.06 -18.77 -14.78
C ASP A 421 -19.14 -18.24 -16.22
N GLN A 422 -18.98 -16.93 -16.42
CA GLN A 422 -18.87 -16.34 -17.76
C GLN A 422 -17.63 -16.88 -18.49
N ASP A 423 -16.47 -16.91 -17.84
CA ASP A 423 -15.24 -17.43 -18.45
C ASP A 423 -15.32 -18.94 -18.73
N LEU A 424 -15.81 -19.74 -17.79
CA LEU A 424 -15.94 -21.20 -17.96
C LEU A 424 -16.97 -21.58 -19.03
N ASN A 425 -18.06 -20.83 -19.17
CA ASN A 425 -19.06 -21.08 -20.22
C ASN A 425 -18.59 -20.62 -21.60
N VAL A 426 -17.63 -19.70 -21.70
CA VAL A 426 -16.95 -19.38 -22.98
C VAL A 426 -16.02 -20.51 -23.41
N HIS A 427 -15.57 -21.36 -22.48
CA HIS A 427 -14.69 -22.50 -22.74
C HIS A 427 -15.40 -23.87 -22.96
N LYS A 428 -16.70 -23.96 -22.68
CA LYS A 428 -17.56 -25.12 -23.04
C LYS A 428 -18.06 -25.00 -24.48
#